data_AF-A0A2A5S8A4-F1
#
_entry.id   AF-A0A2A5S8A4-F1
#
_cell.length_a   1.000
_cell.length_b   1.000
_cell.length_c   1.000
_cell.angle_alpha   90.00
_cell.angle_beta   90.00
_cell.angle_gamma   90.00
#
_symmetry.space_group_name_H-M   'P 1'
#
loop_
_entity.id
_entity.type
_entity.pdbx_description
1 polymer ?
#
loop_
_entity_poly.entity_id
_entity_poly.type
_entity_poly.pdbx_seq_one_letter_code
_entity_poly.pdbx_strand_id
1 'polypeptide(L)' 'MILESAENPWTLIDRVSSPGGTTVAGLIALEDEGFISTVVKGIDATIIKDIELNSK' A
#
# COMPACT_ATOMS: atom_id res chain seq x y z
N MET A 1 -8.47 -10.69 -8.41
CA MET A 1 -9.00 -9.31 -8.36
C MET A 1 -8.07 -8.29 -9.00
N ILE A 2 -6.85 -8.00 -8.52
CA ILE A 2 -5.96 -7.04 -9.21
C ILE A 2 -5.45 -7.62 -10.54
N LEU A 3 -4.81 -8.79 -10.53
CA LEU A 3 -4.31 -9.43 -11.77
C LEU A 3 -5.41 -9.93 -12.71
N GLU A 4 -6.63 -10.07 -12.18
CA GLU A 4 -7.82 -10.53 -12.92
C GLU A 4 -8.70 -9.36 -13.38
N SER A 5 -8.45 -8.15 -12.89
CA SER A 5 -9.13 -6.92 -13.31
C SER A 5 -8.14 -6.03 -14.06
N ALA A 6 -8.64 -5.17 -14.94
CA ALA A 6 -7.82 -4.10 -15.53
C ALA A 6 -7.90 -2.81 -14.68
N GLU A 7 -8.41 -2.88 -13.45
CA GLU A 7 -8.65 -1.73 -12.57
C GLU A 7 -7.42 -1.41 -11.73
N ASN A 8 -7.24 -0.13 -11.41
CA ASN A 8 -6.19 0.27 -10.47
C ASN A 8 -6.58 -0.18 -9.03
N PRO A 9 -5.61 -0.40 -8.13
CA PRO A 9 -5.90 -0.86 -6.77
C PRO A 9 -6.83 0.09 -5.98
N TRP A 10 -6.74 1.40 -6.20
CA TRP A 10 -7.57 2.39 -5.51
C TRP A 10 -9.04 2.28 -5.89
N THR A 11 -9.34 1.98 -7.14
CA THR A 11 -10.71 1.70 -7.62
C THR A 11 -11.28 0.49 -6.91
N LEU A 12 -10.48 -0.57 -6.73
CA LEU A 12 -10.92 -1.76 -6.01
C LEU A 12 -11.17 -1.48 -4.51
N ILE A 13 -10.34 -0.64 -3.88
CA ILE A 13 -10.52 -0.20 -2.50
C ILE A 13 -11.83 0.60 -2.35
N ASP A 14 -12.08 1.53 -3.25
CA ASP A 14 -13.29 2.38 -3.24
C ASP A 14 -14.57 1.53 -3.35
N ARG A 15 -14.56 0.48 -4.18
CA ARG A 15 -15.69 -0.45 -4.36
C ARG A 15 -16.15 -1.16 -3.09
N VAL A 16 -15.29 -1.30 -2.09
CA VAL A 16 -15.60 -1.97 -0.81
C VAL A 16 -15.64 -1.01 0.38
N SER A 17 -15.40 0.28 0.14
CA SER A 17 -15.28 1.33 1.15
C SER A 17 -16.44 2.31 1.05
N SER A 18 -17.62 1.87 1.50
CA SER A 18 -18.81 2.73 1.51
C SER A 18 -18.68 3.89 2.51
N PRO A 19 -19.31 5.06 2.23
CA PRO A 19 -19.32 6.18 3.16
C PRO A 19 -19.86 5.78 4.55
N GLY A 20 -19.09 6.01 5.60
CA GLY A 20 -19.44 5.64 6.98
C GLY A 20 -19.37 4.13 7.28
N GLY A 21 -18.85 3.31 6.37
CA GLY A 21 -18.67 1.87 6.55
C GLY A 21 -17.49 1.50 7.44
N THR A 22 -17.43 0.23 7.83
CA THR A 22 -16.34 -0.30 8.67
C THR A 22 -15.01 -0.36 7.92
N THR A 23 -15.03 -0.65 6.61
CA THR A 23 -13.82 -0.73 5.77
C THR A 23 -13.11 0.61 5.67
N VAL A 24 -13.84 1.70 5.41
CA VAL A 24 -13.24 3.03 5.29
C VAL A 24 -12.71 3.53 6.63
N ALA A 25 -13.37 3.21 7.74
CA ALA A 25 -12.87 3.54 9.08
C ALA A 25 -11.51 2.86 9.36
N GLY A 26 -11.36 1.60 8.99
CA GLY A 26 -10.09 0.88 9.09
C GLY A 26 -9.00 1.43 8.17
N LEU A 27 -9.36 1.78 6.92
CA LEU A 27 -8.44 2.38 5.96
C LEU A 27 -7.88 3.71 6.48
N ILE A 28 -8.74 4.59 6.99
CA ILE A 28 -8.31 5.90 7.55
C ILE A 28 -7.35 5.70 8.72
N ALA A 29 -7.62 4.75 9.63
CA ALA A 29 -6.71 4.45 10.73
C ALA A 29 -5.33 3.98 10.24
N LEU A 30 -5.26 3.21 9.14
CA LEU A 30 -3.99 2.81 8.53
C LEU A 30 -3.26 4.02 7.90
N GLU A 31 -3.99 4.90 7.24
CA GLU A 31 -3.42 6.12 6.64
C GLU A 31 -2.89 7.09 7.70
N ASP A 32 -3.62 7.27 8.80
CA ASP A 32 -3.21 8.12 9.94
C ASP A 32 -1.90 7.64 10.57
N GLU A 33 -1.67 6.32 10.61
CA GLU A 33 -0.41 5.71 11.06
C GLU A 33 0.66 5.62 9.95
N GLY A 34 0.41 6.22 8.78
CA GLY A 34 1.38 6.33 7.69
C GLY A 34 1.71 4.99 7.02
N PHE A 35 0.77 4.05 6.98
CA PHE A 35 0.97 2.69 6.47
C PHE A 35 1.62 2.67 5.07
N ILE A 36 1.05 3.40 4.10
CA ILE A 36 1.57 3.41 2.73
C ILE A 36 3.00 3.96 2.67
N SER A 37 3.27 5.07 3.35
CA SER A 37 4.61 5.67 3.38
C SER A 37 5.64 4.69 3.96
N THR A 38 5.26 3.95 5.00
CA THR A 38 6.14 2.98 5.65
C THR A 38 6.46 1.79 4.75
N VAL A 39 5.47 1.26 4.01
CA VAL A 39 5.70 0.19 3.04
C VAL A 39 6.67 0.63 1.94
N VAL A 40 6.46 1.82 1.37
CA VAL A 40 7.35 2.37 0.33
C VAL A 40 8.79 2.51 0.85
N LYS A 41 8.97 3.11 2.03
CA LYS A 41 10.30 3.25 2.66
C LYS A 41 10.96 1.89 2.93
N GLY A 42 10.19 0.87 3.28
CA GLY A 42 10.71 -0.49 3.46
C GLY A 42 11.25 -1.08 2.15
N ILE A 43 10.56 -0.83 1.04
CA ILE A 43 11.03 -1.24 -0.30
C ILE A 43 12.31 -0.48 -0.66
N ASP A 44 12.34 0.84 -0.46
CA ASP A 44 13.54 1.65 -0.73
C ASP A 44 14.75 1.15 0.07
N ALA A 45 14.57 0.90 1.37
CA ALA A 45 15.62 0.34 2.23
C ALA A 45 16.09 -1.04 1.75
N THR A 46 15.19 -1.87 1.23
CA THR A 46 15.52 -3.18 0.66
C THR A 46 16.38 -3.02 -0.61
N ILE A 47 15.99 -2.12 -1.52
CA ILE A 47 16.73 -1.85 -2.76
C ILE A 47 18.12 -1.29 -2.43
N ILE A 48 18.20 -0.31 -1.52
CA ILE A 48 19.48 0.24 -1.05
C ILE A 48 20.37 -0.87 -0.53
N LYS A 49 19.80 -1.77 0.30
CA LYS A 49 20.57 -2.86 0.88
C LYS A 49 21.10 -3.85 -0.15
N ASP A 50 20.29 -4.19 -1.15
CA ASP A 50 20.69 -5.08 -2.23
C ASP A 50 21.86 -4.48 -3.04
N ILE A 51 21.78 -3.19 -3.38
CA ILE A 51 22.86 -2.47 -4.08
C ILE A 51 24.15 -2.47 -3.26
N GLU A 52 24.08 -2.23 -1.94
CA GLU A 52 25.25 -2.30 -1.05
C GLU A 52 25.90 -3.69 -0.99
N LEU A 53 25.11 -4.76 -1.09
CA LEU A 53 25.60 -6.14 -1.04
C LEU A 53 26.21 -6.57 -2.37
N ASN A 54 25.63 -6.15 -3.50
CA ASN A 54 26.09 -6.49 -4.84
C ASN A 54 27.27 -5.62 -5.33
N SER A 55 27.50 -4.46 -4.71
CA SER A 55 28.63 -3.58 -5.03
C SER A 55 29.90 -3.88 -4.22
N LYS A 56 29.94 -5.01 -3.49
CA LYS A 56 31.10 -5.52 -2.75
C LYS A 56 31.69 -6.73 -3.45
#